data_AF-A0A154V4B6-F1
#
_entry.id   AF-A0A154V4B6-F1
#
_cell.length_a   1.000
_cell.length_b   1.000
_cell.length_c   1.000
_cell.angle_alpha   90.00
_cell.angle_beta   90.00
_cell.angle_gamma   90.00
#
_symmetry.space_group_name_H-M   'P 1'
#
loop_
_entity.id
_entity.type
_entity.pdbx_description
1 polymer ?
#
loop_
_entity_poly.entity_id
_entity_poly.type
_entity_poly.pdbx_seq_one_letter_code
_entity_poly.pdbx_strand_id
1 'polypeptide(L)'
;MDRVTTRGSGSFVADTVQPLLHQEGAGPQKFTIDRPEGGGAQITFYVACSAGDFTVTVGTFYSGACTPDFQSNGSIPVPEGEGPLVVDLDVGPDVRYWILAIPRQQ
;
A
#
# COMPACT_ATOMS: atom_id res chain seq x y z
N MET A 1 -19.50 3.19 -14.11
CA MET A 1 -19.15 3.19 -12.68
C MET A 1 -19.83 1.97 -12.09
N ASP A 2 -19.18 0.81 -12.18
CA ASP A 2 -19.78 -0.44 -11.73
C ASP A 2 -19.53 -0.65 -10.25
N ARG A 3 -20.64 -0.77 -9.53
CA ARG A 3 -20.72 -0.87 -8.08
C ARG A 3 -20.70 -2.36 -7.73
N VAL A 4 -19.63 -2.82 -7.07
CA VAL A 4 -19.57 -4.19 -6.56
C VAL A 4 -20.62 -4.35 -5.46
N THR A 5 -21.60 -5.21 -5.69
CA THR A 5 -22.60 -5.56 -4.69
C THR A 5 -22.88 -7.06 -4.71
N THR A 6 -22.42 -7.79 -3.68
CA THR A 6 -23.22 -8.91 -3.15
C THR A 6 -22.90 -9.28 -1.70
N ARG A 7 -23.95 -9.13 -0.89
CA ARG A 7 -24.41 -9.79 0.36
C ARG A 7 -23.38 -10.37 1.34
N GLY A 8 -23.33 -9.71 2.51
CA GLY A 8 -22.60 -10.13 3.71
C GLY A 8 -21.55 -9.11 4.15
N SER A 9 -21.19 -8.17 3.28
CA SER A 9 -20.22 -7.12 3.57
C SER A 9 -20.81 -6.10 4.55
N GLY A 10 -20.31 -6.09 5.79
CA GLY A 10 -20.29 -4.87 6.58
C GLY A 10 -19.48 -3.84 5.79
N SER A 11 -20.16 -3.06 4.95
CA SER A 11 -19.53 -2.04 4.13
C SER A 11 -19.16 -0.88 5.06
N PHE A 12 -17.96 -0.96 5.65
CA PHE A 12 -17.31 0.20 6.19
C PHE A 12 -16.64 0.90 5.00
N VAL A 13 -17.36 1.85 4.39
CA VAL A 13 -16.70 2.87 3.58
C VAL A 13 -16.06 3.81 4.59
N ALA A 14 -14.73 3.74 4.71
CA ALA A 14 -14.01 4.74 5.49
C ALA A 14 -14.07 6.07 4.72
N ASP A 15 -15.17 6.82 4.85
CA ASP A 15 -15.31 8.16 4.24
C ASP A 15 -14.23 9.14 4.76
N THR A 16 -13.51 8.76 5.81
CA THR A 16 -12.45 9.53 6.45
C THR A 16 -11.03 9.17 6.02
N VAL A 17 -10.82 8.13 5.21
CA VAL A 17 -9.48 7.67 4.82
C VAL A 17 -9.36 7.56 3.30
N GLN A 18 -8.74 8.56 2.69
CA GLN A 18 -8.39 8.52 1.28
C GLN A 18 -6.99 7.88 1.12
N PRO A 19 -6.86 6.73 0.44
CA PRO A 19 -5.57 6.10 0.24
C PRO A 19 -4.70 6.91 -0.73
N LEU A 20 -3.39 6.92 -0.46
CA LEU A 20 -2.39 7.50 -1.37
C LEU A 20 -2.12 6.60 -2.58
N LEU A 21 -2.33 5.29 -2.41
CA LEU A 21 -2.16 4.27 -3.44
C LEU A 21 -3.18 3.16 -3.22
N HIS A 22 -3.86 2.73 -4.27
CA HIS A 22 -4.66 1.51 -4.28
C HIS A 22 -4.61 0.92 -5.68
N GLN A 23 -3.81 -0.12 -5.87
CA GLN A 23 -3.54 -0.70 -7.19
C GLN A 23 -3.41 -2.21 -7.14
N GLU A 24 -3.73 -2.84 -8.26
CA GLU A 24 -3.38 -4.23 -8.55
C GLU A 24 -2.31 -4.30 -9.65
N GLY A 25 -1.52 -5.37 -9.67
CA GLY A 25 -0.48 -5.56 -10.67
C GLY A 25 0.16 -6.94 -10.62
N ALA A 26 1.27 -7.09 -11.36
CA ALA A 26 2.08 -8.30 -11.36
C ALA A 26 3.57 -7.98 -11.50
N GLY A 27 4.42 -8.67 -10.75
CA GLY A 27 5.87 -8.47 -10.73
C GLY A 27 6.32 -7.16 -10.06
N PRO A 28 7.63 -6.89 -9.99
CA PRO A 28 8.17 -5.68 -9.37
C PRO A 28 7.66 -4.40 -10.05
N GLN A 29 7.30 -3.38 -9.27
CA GLN A 29 6.77 -2.12 -9.80
C GLN A 29 7.08 -0.91 -8.92
N LYS A 30 7.24 0.25 -9.57
CA LYS A 30 7.36 1.55 -8.92
C LYS A 30 6.09 2.37 -9.08
N PHE A 31 5.72 3.06 -8.01
CA PHE A 31 4.57 3.96 -7.96
C PHE A 31 5.00 5.34 -7.50
N THR A 32 4.41 6.38 -8.08
CA THR A 32 4.53 7.75 -7.58
C THR A 32 3.27 8.10 -6.82
N ILE A 33 3.42 8.57 -5.59
CA ILE A 33 2.31 8.99 -4.72
C ILE A 33 2.55 10.41 -4.24
N ASP A 34 1.46 11.12 -3.96
CA ASP A 34 1.55 12.42 -3.31
C ASP A 34 2.11 12.27 -1.90
N ARG A 35 2.93 13.25 -1.50
CA ARG A 35 3.50 13.30 -0.15
C ARG A 35 2.39 13.72 0.83
N PRO A 36 2.12 12.92 1.88
CA PRO A 36 1.15 13.32 2.89
C PRO A 36 1.64 14.54 3.68
N GLU A 37 0.70 15.44 4.00
CA GLU A 37 0.98 16.66 4.74
C GLU A 37 1.17 16.38 6.25
N GLY A 38 2.07 17.13 6.89
CA GLY A 38 2.35 17.06 8.32
C GLY A 38 3.72 16.46 8.65
N GLY A 39 4.44 17.11 9.58
CA GLY A 39 5.71 16.59 10.09
C GLY A 39 5.50 15.30 10.89
N GLY A 40 6.36 14.29 10.67
CA GLY A 40 6.26 13.00 11.37
C GLY A 40 5.16 12.06 10.83
N ALA A 41 4.62 12.34 9.65
CA ALA A 41 3.67 11.47 8.97
C ALA A 41 4.25 10.07 8.72
N GLN A 42 3.39 9.06 8.78
CA GLN A 42 3.72 7.69 8.40
C GLN A 42 2.77 7.21 7.32
N ILE A 43 3.20 6.24 6.52
CA ILE A 43 2.35 5.56 5.54
C ILE A 43 2.28 4.09 5.94
N THR A 44 1.07 3.60 6.19
CA THR A 44 0.84 2.16 6.39
C THR A 44 0.59 1.52 5.04
N PHE A 45 1.41 0.55 4.68
CA PHE A 45 1.25 -0.26 3.48
C PHE A 45 0.60 -1.58 3.84
N TYR A 46 -0.37 -1.98 3.03
CA TYR A 46 -1.00 -3.29 3.05
C TYR A 46 -0.70 -3.95 1.71
N VAL A 47 -0.15 -5.17 1.75
CA VAL A 47 0.18 -5.93 0.55
C VAL A 47 -0.47 -7.30 0.65
N ALA A 48 -1.22 -7.66 -0.38
CA ALA A 48 -1.69 -9.02 -0.62
C ALA A 48 -1.05 -9.51 -1.92
N CYS A 49 -0.49 -10.71 -1.92
CA CYS A 49 0.16 -11.27 -3.11
C CYS A 49 0.06 -12.79 -3.16
N SER A 50 0.15 -13.35 -4.37
CA SER A 50 -0.21 -14.74 -4.62
C SER A 50 0.78 -15.77 -4.05
N ALA A 51 2.07 -15.43 -3.92
CA ALA A 51 3.11 -16.32 -3.43
C ALA A 51 4.42 -15.58 -3.14
N GLY A 52 5.28 -16.18 -2.33
CA GLY A 52 6.64 -15.68 -2.05
C GLY A 52 6.68 -14.66 -0.92
N ASP A 53 7.64 -13.74 -1.03
CA ASP A 53 7.82 -12.61 -0.12
C ASP A 53 7.73 -11.30 -0.91
N PHE A 54 7.48 -10.20 -0.20
CA PHE A 54 7.49 -8.85 -0.77
C PHE A 54 8.33 -7.90 0.07
N THR A 55 8.79 -6.82 -0.56
CA THR A 55 9.38 -5.66 0.11
C THR A 55 8.82 -4.37 -0.48
N VAL A 56 8.33 -3.49 0.39
CA VAL A 56 7.93 -2.12 0.06
C VAL A 56 9.01 -1.17 0.54
N THR A 57 9.47 -0.27 -0.32
CA THR A 57 10.51 0.72 0.01
C THR A 57 10.04 2.15 -0.27
N VAL A 58 10.16 3.01 0.74
CA VAL A 58 10.02 4.48 0.67
C VAL A 58 11.00 5.10 1.67
N GLY A 59 12.22 5.40 1.23
CA GLY A 59 13.31 5.88 2.10
C GLY A 59 13.87 4.80 3.03
N THR A 60 13.01 4.10 3.77
CA THR A 60 13.27 2.81 4.47
C THR A 60 12.35 1.72 3.90
N PHE A 61 12.35 0.53 4.47
CA PHE A 61 11.62 -0.62 3.95
C PHE A 61 10.73 -1.34 4.99
N TYR A 62 9.71 -2.01 4.48
CA TYR A 62 8.89 -3.00 5.16
C TYR A 62 8.82 -4.25 4.28
N SER A 63 9.06 -5.42 4.87
CA SER A 63 9.02 -6.70 4.17
C SER A 63 8.15 -7.70 4.91
N GLY A 64 7.58 -8.65 4.17
CA GLY A 64 6.77 -9.70 4.74
C GLY A 64 6.53 -10.85 3.76
N ALA A 65 5.98 -11.94 4.29
CA ALA A 65 5.50 -13.04 3.47
C ALA A 65 4.21 -12.63 2.74
N CYS A 66 4.09 -13.06 1.49
CA CYS A 66 2.87 -12.91 0.72
C CYS A 66 1.75 -13.75 1.33
N THR A 67 0.63 -13.09 1.58
CA THR A 67 -0.63 -13.75 1.88
C THR A 67 -1.66 -13.27 0.86
N PRO A 68 -2.65 -14.11 0.48
CA PRO A 68 -3.67 -13.71 -0.50
C PRO A 68 -4.63 -12.65 0.04
N ASP A 69 -4.59 -12.36 1.34
CA ASP A 69 -5.40 -11.37 2.03
C ASP A 69 -4.52 -10.23 2.57
N PHE A 70 -5.10 -9.07 2.90
CA PHE A 70 -4.36 -7.93 3.50
C PHE A 70 -4.02 -8.15 4.99
N GLN A 71 -3.41 -9.29 5.32
CA GLN A 71 -2.93 -9.58 6.67
C GLN A 71 -1.54 -8.97 6.91
N SER A 72 -0.70 -8.92 5.86
CA SER A 72 0.63 -8.34 5.89
C SER A 72 0.54 -6.81 5.75
N ASN A 73 0.86 -6.09 6.82
CA ASN A 73 0.92 -4.63 6.83
C ASN A 73 2.09 -4.09 7.68
N GLY A 74 2.56 -2.90 7.33
CA GLY A 74 3.65 -2.22 8.04
C GLY A 74 3.64 -0.72 7.78
N SER A 75 4.10 0.04 8.77
CA SER A 75 4.19 1.51 8.68
C SER A 75 5.61 1.96 8.40
N ILE A 76 5.76 2.82 7.39
CA ILE A 76 7.01 3.44 7.02
C ILE A 76 6.93 4.95 7.34
N PRO A 77 7.88 5.52 8.11
CA PRO A 77 7.99 6.96 8.27
C PRO A 77 8.22 7.66 6.94
N VAL A 78 7.54 8.78 6.72
CA VAL A 78 7.73 9.59 5.52
C VAL A 78 9.12 10.25 5.60
N PRO A 79 10.03 9.99 4.62
CA PRO A 79 11.36 10.59 4.64
C PRO A 79 11.27 12.11 4.45
N GLU A 80 12.16 12.88 5.07
CA GLU A 80 12.21 14.34 4.89
C GLU A 80 12.40 14.73 3.40
N GLY A 81 11.90 15.90 3.03
CA GLY A 81 12.06 16.46 1.68
C GLY A 81 10.77 17.04 1.11
N GLU A 82 10.87 17.50 -0.14
CA GLU A 82 9.77 18.13 -0.87
C GLU A 82 9.37 17.27 -2.08
N GLY A 83 8.12 17.41 -2.52
CA GLY A 83 7.61 16.74 -3.71
C GLY A 83 7.14 15.29 -3.50
N PRO A 84 6.69 14.62 -4.58
CA PRO A 84 6.11 13.28 -4.54
C PRO A 84 7.07 12.22 -4.02
N LEU A 85 6.51 11.13 -3.48
CA LEU A 85 7.26 9.97 -3.03
C LEU A 85 7.26 8.88 -4.10
N VAL A 86 8.35 8.13 -4.19
CA VAL A 86 8.43 6.92 -5.01
C VAL A 86 8.36 5.70 -4.09
N VAL A 87 7.36 4.86 -4.32
CA VAL A 87 7.20 3.55 -3.67
C VAL A 87 7.75 2.49 -4.60
N ASP A 88 8.72 1.72 -4.13
CA ASP A 88 9.22 0.54 -4.82
C ASP A 88 8.61 -0.70 -4.18
N LEU A 89 7.86 -1.48 -4.96
CA LEU A 89 7.34 -2.78 -4.55
C LEU A 89 8.14 -3.87 -5.27
N ASP A 90 8.93 -4.61 -4.51
CA ASP A 90 9.61 -5.80 -4.97
C ASP A 90 8.80 -7.04 -4.58
N VAL A 91 8.47 -7.84 -5.57
CA VAL A 91 7.79 -9.14 -5.47
C VAL A 91 8.38 -10.06 -6.53
N GLY A 92 8.20 -11.37 -6.39
CA GLY A 92 8.67 -12.32 -7.40
C GLY A 92 8.15 -11.97 -8.82
N PRO A 93 8.91 -12.32 -9.88
CA PRO A 93 8.44 -12.16 -11.24
C PRO A 93 7.10 -12.88 -11.43
N ASP A 94 6.17 -12.25 -12.14
CA ASP A 94 4.81 -12.76 -12.39
C ASP A 94 3.91 -12.96 -11.14
N VAL A 95 4.38 -12.59 -9.94
CA VAL A 95 3.54 -12.62 -8.73
C VAL A 95 2.50 -11.53 -8.83
N ARG A 96 1.22 -11.91 -8.80
CA ARG A 96 0.10 -10.98 -8.77
C ARG A 96 -0.05 -10.40 -7.37
N TYR A 97 -0.35 -9.12 -7.29
CA TYR A 97 -0.50 -8.42 -6.02
C TYR A 97 -1.61 -7.37 -6.05
N TRP A 98 -2.03 -7.02 -4.84
CA TRP A 98 -2.74 -5.80 -4.50
C TRP A 98 -1.92 -5.02 -3.48
N ILE A 99 -1.82 -3.71 -3.68
CA ILE A 99 -1.14 -2.80 -2.75
C ILE A 99 -2.06 -1.63 -2.39
N LEU A 100 -2.10 -1.31 -1.11
CA LEU A 100 -2.83 -0.18 -0.56
C LEU A 100 -1.91 0.61 0.38
N ALA A 101 -1.85 1.93 0.22
CA ALA A 101 -1.08 2.84 1.06
C ALA A 101 -2.02 3.86 1.73
N ILE A 102 -2.02 3.88 3.06
CA ILE A 102 -2.86 4.76 3.87
C ILE A 102 -1.98 5.74 4.64
N PRO A 103 -2.21 7.06 4.54
CA PRO A 103 -1.51 8.02 5.36
C PRO A 103 -2.01 7.94 6.81
N ARG A 104 -1.09 7.96 7.77
CA ARG A 104 -1.36 8.08 9.20
C ARG A 104 -0.82 9.42 9.66
N GLN A 105 -1.73 10.28 10.13
CA GLN A 105 -1.33 11.43 10.94
C GLN A 105 -1.20 10.96 12.40
N GLN A 106 -0.11 11.38 13.04
CA GLN A 106 0.05 11.24 14.49
C GLN A 106 -0.69 12.35 15.22
#